data_AF-A0A559NQF1-F1
#
_entry.id   AF-A0A559NQF1-F1
#
_cell.length_a   1.000
_cell.length_b   1.000
_cell.length_c   1.000
_cell.angle_alpha   90.00
_cell.angle_beta   90.00
_cell.angle_gamma   90.00
#
_symmetry.space_group_name_H-M   'P 1'
#
loop_
_entity.id
_entity.type
_entity.pdbx_description
1 polymer ?
#
loop_
_entity_poly.entity_id
_entity_poly.type
_entity_poly.pdbx_seq_one_letter_code
_entity_poly.pdbx_strand_id
1 'polypeptide(L)'
;MFKLFRKKKKIGCPVCHEKNTVGFGTDYLESKFDSRIELEEKIGNIQTYKCSVCKSDFYKEGEMFQKFASGQIKTLKEFNSLNLELSDNLKAELNSIGLTDDWNMNKIAPAKVQLKNGETYDFATIRISKNPPIGYYFDHFKKVIFIDKVESIEKSEFGLSKEIREKAKNAEERRMGFYPTVLETNNGKKVVINGQSLFFRNGEIKGVDLKLENESWNHQAKYIYEDKIDEQVIIISKE
;
A
#
# COMPACT_ATOMS: atom_id res chain seq x y z
N MET A 1 20.27 8.03 -50.49
CA MET A 1 18.94 7.61 -50.02
C MET A 1 19.13 6.45 -49.03
N PHE A 2 19.32 6.75 -47.73
CA PHE A 2 19.58 5.72 -46.72
C PHE A 2 18.29 4.94 -46.45
N LYS A 3 18.23 3.67 -46.90
CA LYS A 3 17.23 2.73 -46.42
C LYS A 3 17.50 2.48 -44.94
N LEU A 4 16.80 3.19 -44.06
CA LEU A 4 16.75 2.85 -42.65
C LEU A 4 16.25 1.40 -42.55
N PHE A 5 17.13 0.48 -42.18
CA PHE A 5 16.76 -0.87 -41.79
C PHE A 5 15.80 -0.77 -40.60
N ARG A 6 14.49 -0.84 -40.83
CA ARG A 6 13.50 -0.98 -39.76
C ARG A 6 13.80 -2.31 -39.08
N LYS A 7 14.36 -2.26 -37.86
CA LYS A 7 14.54 -3.46 -37.02
C LYS A 7 13.21 -4.19 -36.93
N LYS A 8 13.21 -5.49 -37.22
CA LYS A 8 12.03 -6.35 -37.10
C LYS A 8 11.51 -6.29 -35.67
N LYS A 9 10.22 -6.02 -35.50
CA LYS A 9 9.58 -6.01 -34.17
C LYS A 9 9.59 -7.42 -33.57
N LYS A 10 9.73 -7.52 -32.25
CA LYS A 10 9.64 -8.80 -31.53
C LYS A 10 8.16 -9.19 -31.36
N ILE A 11 7.82 -10.46 -31.50
CA ILE A 11 6.45 -10.94 -31.28
C ILE A 11 6.15 -11.01 -29.78
N GLY A 12 4.97 -10.60 -29.35
CA GLY A 12 4.51 -10.69 -27.96
C GLY A 12 4.54 -9.34 -27.26
N CYS A 13 5.06 -9.29 -26.03
CA CYS A 13 5.17 -8.06 -25.23
C CYS A 13 6.52 -8.00 -24.49
N PRO A 14 6.88 -6.88 -23.85
CA PRO A 14 8.12 -6.77 -23.08
C PRO A 14 8.36 -7.93 -22.09
N VAL A 15 7.32 -8.36 -21.36
CA VAL A 15 7.38 -9.49 -20.40
C VAL A 15 7.75 -10.83 -21.06
N CYS A 16 7.47 -11.01 -22.36
CA CYS A 16 7.89 -12.22 -23.09
C CYS A 16 9.42 -12.32 -23.24
N HIS A 17 10.13 -11.20 -23.17
CA HIS A 17 11.56 -11.10 -23.50
C HIS A 17 12.43 -10.58 -22.36
N GLU A 18 11.81 -10.03 -21.30
CA GLU A 18 12.47 -9.36 -20.19
C GLU A 18 11.90 -9.90 -18.86
N LYS A 19 12.74 -10.52 -18.03
CA LYS A 19 12.29 -11.29 -16.85
C LYS A 19 11.65 -10.45 -15.74
N ASN A 20 11.99 -9.17 -15.64
CA ASN A 20 11.62 -8.31 -14.51
C ASN A 20 10.74 -7.12 -14.92
N THR A 21 10.07 -7.19 -16.07
CA THR A 21 9.20 -6.10 -16.51
C THR A 21 7.91 -6.09 -15.70
N VAL A 22 7.72 -5.01 -14.94
CA VAL A 22 6.53 -4.76 -14.11
C VAL A 22 5.48 -3.89 -14.80
N GLY A 23 5.90 -3.09 -15.78
CA GLY A 23 5.04 -2.26 -16.62
C GLY A 23 5.80 -1.67 -17.81
N PHE A 24 5.07 -1.14 -18.80
CA PHE A 24 5.64 -0.53 -20.00
C PHE A 24 4.63 0.41 -20.70
N GLY A 25 5.15 1.40 -21.43
CA GLY A 25 4.32 2.34 -22.20
C GLY A 25 3.75 1.75 -23.48
N THR A 26 2.59 2.25 -23.91
CA THR A 26 1.95 1.92 -25.19
C THR A 26 2.90 2.22 -26.36
N ASP A 27 3.62 3.34 -26.31
CA ASP A 27 4.59 3.78 -27.33
C ASP A 27 5.76 2.80 -27.48
N TYR A 28 6.28 2.29 -26.36
CA TYR A 28 7.32 1.27 -26.34
C TYR A 28 6.83 -0.05 -26.94
N LEU A 29 5.62 -0.46 -26.56
CA LEU A 29 4.96 -1.66 -27.10
C LEU A 29 4.80 -1.53 -28.63
N GLU A 30 4.22 -0.43 -29.10
CA GLU A 30 3.97 -0.19 -30.52
C GLU A 30 5.25 -0.06 -31.33
N SER A 31 6.30 0.57 -30.79
CA SER A 31 7.55 0.80 -31.54
C SER A 31 8.42 -0.45 -31.65
N LYS A 32 8.42 -1.34 -30.66
CA LYS A 32 9.34 -2.49 -30.57
C LYS A 32 8.70 -3.85 -30.78
N PHE A 33 7.38 -3.98 -30.62
CA PHE A 33 6.70 -5.27 -30.59
C PHE A 33 5.55 -5.37 -31.62
N ASP A 34 5.40 -6.57 -32.19
CA ASP A 34 4.15 -7.02 -32.80
C ASP A 34 3.29 -7.55 -31.65
N SER A 35 2.51 -6.63 -31.05
CA SER A 35 1.79 -6.88 -29.80
C SER A 35 0.79 -8.01 -29.94
N ARG A 36 0.76 -8.87 -28.93
CA ARG A 36 -0.23 -9.93 -28.75
C ARG A 36 -1.03 -9.75 -27.46
N ILE A 37 -1.13 -8.51 -27.01
CA ILE A 37 -1.93 -8.12 -25.86
C ILE A 37 -3.32 -7.74 -26.36
N GLU A 38 -4.33 -8.43 -25.84
CA GLU A 38 -5.73 -8.23 -26.21
C GLU A 38 -6.54 -7.94 -24.94
N LEU A 39 -7.62 -7.16 -25.08
CA LEU A 39 -8.57 -6.94 -24.00
C LEU A 39 -9.23 -8.29 -23.66
N GLU A 40 -9.16 -8.70 -22.39
CA GLU A 40 -9.72 -9.97 -21.93
C GLU A 40 -11.12 -9.74 -21.34
N GLU A 41 -11.22 -8.91 -20.31
CA GLU A 41 -12.48 -8.59 -19.65
C GLU A 41 -12.44 -7.19 -18.99
N LYS A 42 -13.61 -6.68 -18.59
CA LYS A 42 -13.74 -5.49 -17.75
C LYS A 42 -14.26 -5.91 -16.37
N ILE A 43 -13.49 -5.61 -15.31
CA ILE A 43 -13.85 -5.94 -13.93
C ILE A 43 -14.07 -4.63 -13.17
N GLY A 44 -15.33 -4.35 -12.86
CA GLY A 44 -15.74 -3.03 -12.37
C GLY A 44 -15.39 -1.94 -13.40
N ASN A 45 -14.55 -0.98 -12.99
CA ASN A 45 -14.09 0.10 -13.86
C ASN A 45 -12.73 -0.16 -14.52
N ILE A 46 -12.10 -1.31 -14.27
CA ILE A 46 -10.76 -1.62 -14.78
C ILE A 46 -10.87 -2.56 -15.99
N GLN A 47 -10.18 -2.18 -17.06
CA GLN A 47 -9.97 -3.03 -18.22
C GLN A 47 -8.75 -3.93 -17.97
N THR A 48 -8.94 -5.23 -18.21
CA THR A 48 -7.89 -6.23 -18.11
C THR A 48 -7.47 -6.70 -19.49
N TYR A 49 -6.19 -6.95 -19.66
CA TYR A 49 -5.61 -7.36 -20.92
C TYR A 49 -4.71 -8.57 -20.72
N LYS A 50 -4.63 -9.44 -21.73
CA LYS A 50 -3.81 -10.66 -21.65
C LYS A 50 -2.89 -10.75 -22.86
N CYS A 51 -1.62 -11.09 -22.62
CA CYS A 51 -0.74 -11.47 -23.71
C CYS A 51 -0.98 -12.91 -24.13
N SER A 52 -1.35 -13.16 -25.38
CA SER A 52 -1.60 -14.53 -25.86
C SER A 52 -0.34 -15.39 -25.97
N VAL A 53 0.86 -14.79 -25.96
CA VAL A 53 2.17 -15.49 -25.99
C VAL A 53 2.61 -15.94 -24.61
N CYS A 54 2.88 -15.01 -23.68
CA CYS A 54 3.37 -15.36 -22.34
C CYS A 54 2.27 -15.54 -21.28
N LYS A 55 1.00 -15.35 -21.65
CA LYS A 55 -0.18 -15.46 -20.77
C LYS A 55 -0.19 -14.50 -19.58
N SER A 56 0.71 -13.52 -19.54
CA SER A 56 0.70 -12.49 -18.50
C SER A 56 -0.51 -11.57 -18.65
N ASP A 57 -1.06 -11.17 -17.51
CA ASP A 57 -2.20 -10.28 -17.43
C ASP A 57 -1.78 -8.85 -17.05
N PHE A 58 -2.52 -7.87 -17.57
CA PHE A 58 -2.22 -6.45 -17.45
C PHE A 58 -3.47 -5.64 -17.17
N TYR A 59 -3.29 -4.46 -16.58
CA TYR A 59 -4.26 -3.38 -16.58
C TYR A 59 -3.60 -2.11 -17.13
N LYS A 60 -4.41 -1.12 -17.54
CA LYS A 60 -3.90 0.13 -18.11
C LYS A 60 -4.09 1.29 -17.13
N GLU A 61 -3.05 2.08 -16.92
CA GLU A 61 -3.08 3.38 -16.22
C GLU A 61 -2.60 4.46 -17.19
N GLY A 62 -3.54 5.21 -17.77
CA GLY A 62 -3.22 6.16 -18.85
C GLY A 62 -2.63 5.44 -20.07
N GLU A 63 -1.37 5.75 -20.39
CA GLU A 63 -0.62 5.12 -21.49
C GLU A 63 0.35 4.02 -21.04
N MET A 64 0.22 3.54 -19.80
CA MET A 64 1.07 2.49 -19.26
C MET A 64 0.28 1.20 -19.07
N PHE A 65 0.81 0.10 -19.60
CA PHE A 65 0.41 -1.24 -19.18
C PHE A 65 1.17 -1.60 -17.90
N GLN A 66 0.43 -2.00 -16.87
CA GLN A 66 0.97 -2.53 -15.63
C GLN A 66 0.66 -4.03 -15.57
N LYS A 67 1.68 -4.84 -15.30
CA LYS A 67 1.50 -6.28 -15.13
C LYS A 67 0.86 -6.54 -13.76
N PHE A 68 -0.20 -7.32 -13.71
CA PHE A 68 -0.76 -7.78 -12.44
C PHE A 68 0.27 -8.63 -11.69
N ALA A 69 0.45 -8.36 -10.39
CA ALA A 69 1.16 -9.28 -9.52
C ALA A 69 0.32 -10.54 -9.26
N SER A 70 0.96 -11.58 -8.73
CA SER A 70 0.31 -12.87 -8.48
C SER A 70 -0.93 -12.70 -7.60
N GLY A 71 -2.07 -13.26 -8.02
CA GLY A 71 -3.33 -13.20 -7.27
C GLY A 71 -4.12 -11.88 -7.38
N GLN A 72 -3.55 -10.79 -7.92
CA GLN A 72 -4.23 -9.49 -7.93
C GLN A 72 -5.50 -9.43 -8.79
N ILE A 73 -5.60 -10.25 -9.85
CA ILE A 73 -6.85 -10.36 -10.61
C ILE A 73 -7.97 -10.95 -9.73
N LYS A 74 -7.66 -11.96 -8.92
CA LYS A 74 -8.63 -12.53 -7.99
C LYS A 74 -9.05 -11.48 -6.95
N THR A 75 -8.09 -10.75 -6.39
CA THR A 75 -8.34 -9.62 -5.48
C THR A 75 -9.23 -8.56 -6.13
N LEU A 76 -8.99 -8.21 -7.39
CA LEU A 76 -9.80 -7.25 -8.14
C LEU A 76 -11.25 -7.76 -8.32
N LYS A 77 -11.44 -9.04 -8.65
CA LYS A 77 -12.77 -9.66 -8.76
C LYS A 77 -13.51 -9.63 -7.43
N GLU A 78 -12.86 -10.09 -6.36
CA GLU A 78 -13.43 -10.10 -5.00
C GLU A 78 -13.83 -8.69 -4.55
N PHE A 79 -12.95 -7.70 -4.74
CA PHE A 79 -13.24 -6.31 -4.40
C PHE A 79 -14.50 -5.80 -5.11
N ASN A 80 -14.69 -6.13 -6.39
CA ASN A 80 -15.87 -5.66 -7.13
C ASN A 80 -17.15 -6.44 -6.81
N SER A 81 -17.05 -7.72 -6.40
CA SER A 81 -18.22 -8.56 -6.11
C SER A 81 -18.75 -8.41 -4.68
N LEU A 82 -17.92 -8.02 -3.72
CA LEU A 82 -18.28 -7.98 -2.31
C LEU A 82 -18.82 -6.61 -1.89
N ASN A 83 -19.78 -6.61 -0.96
CA ASN A 83 -20.05 -5.41 -0.16
C ASN A 83 -18.99 -5.33 0.94
N LEU A 84 -18.15 -4.30 0.87
CA LEU A 84 -16.99 -4.11 1.74
C LEU A 84 -17.17 -2.85 2.59
N GLU A 85 -18.40 -2.56 3.00
CA GLU A 85 -18.71 -1.48 3.93
C GLU A 85 -18.41 -1.91 5.37
N LEU A 86 -17.94 -0.96 6.18
CA LEU A 86 -17.78 -1.16 7.62
C LEU A 86 -19.16 -1.27 8.29
N SER A 87 -19.35 -2.28 9.15
CA SER A 87 -20.49 -2.30 10.06
C SER A 87 -20.39 -1.15 11.08
N ASP A 88 -21.53 -0.74 11.66
CA ASP A 88 -21.56 0.35 12.64
C ASP A 88 -20.62 0.10 13.83
N ASN A 89 -20.53 -1.16 14.29
CA ASN A 89 -19.62 -1.56 15.37
C ASN A 89 -18.15 -1.35 14.95
N LEU A 90 -17.74 -1.86 13.79
CA LEU A 90 -16.37 -1.70 13.30
C LEU A 90 -16.03 -0.24 13.02
N LYS A 91 -17.00 0.55 12.55
CA LYS A 91 -16.85 1.99 12.33
C LYS A 91 -16.66 2.74 13.64
N ALA A 92 -17.37 2.39 14.71
CA ALA A 92 -17.20 2.98 16.03
C ALA A 92 -15.80 2.71 16.60
N GLU A 93 -15.34 1.47 16.52
CA GLU A 93 -13.98 1.09 16.95
C GLU A 93 -12.91 1.81 16.13
N LEU A 94 -13.06 1.84 14.81
CA LEU A 94 -12.11 2.53 13.94
C LEU A 94 -12.04 4.04 14.20
N ASN A 95 -13.19 4.65 14.53
CA ASN A 95 -13.25 6.06 14.91
C ASN A 95 -12.54 6.34 16.25
N SER A 96 -12.59 5.40 17.21
CA SER A 96 -11.90 5.53 18.49
C SER A 96 -10.37 5.51 18.34
N ILE A 97 -9.85 4.73 17.39
CA ILE A 97 -8.44 4.69 17.00
C ILE A 97 -8.03 5.98 16.26
N GLY A 98 -8.93 6.50 15.43
CA GLY A 98 -8.78 7.75 14.70
C GLY A 98 -8.17 7.58 13.31
N LEU A 99 -8.93 7.93 12.28
CA LEU A 99 -8.47 7.91 10.89
C LEU A 99 -7.61 9.14 10.55
N THR A 100 -6.62 8.94 9.68
CA THR A 100 -5.79 9.98 9.04
C THR A 100 -5.73 9.71 7.54
N ASP A 101 -5.51 10.73 6.71
CA ASP A 101 -5.35 10.51 5.25
C ASP A 101 -3.95 10.02 4.89
N ASP A 102 -3.85 9.04 3.99
CA ASP A 102 -2.61 8.67 3.31
C ASP A 102 -2.24 9.64 2.18
N TRP A 103 -1.12 9.38 1.49
CA TRP A 103 -0.66 10.17 0.35
C TRP A 103 -1.65 10.24 -0.82
N ASN A 104 -2.51 9.24 -0.95
CA ASN A 104 -3.52 9.11 -1.99
C ASN A 104 -4.92 9.52 -1.47
N MET A 105 -4.99 10.25 -0.35
CA MET A 105 -6.21 10.70 0.31
C MET A 105 -7.16 9.59 0.78
N ASN A 106 -6.67 8.35 0.91
CA ASN A 106 -7.42 7.27 1.54
C ASN A 106 -7.38 7.42 3.05
N LYS A 107 -8.46 7.09 3.72
CA LYS A 107 -8.47 7.08 5.19
C LYS A 107 -7.78 5.82 5.70
N ILE A 108 -6.80 5.98 6.59
CA ILE A 108 -6.02 4.89 7.17
C ILE A 108 -5.94 4.98 8.70
N ALA A 109 -5.83 3.82 9.36
CA ALA A 109 -5.56 3.71 10.79
C ALA A 109 -4.77 2.43 11.13
N PRO A 110 -3.88 2.48 12.15
CA PRO A 110 -3.24 1.28 12.71
C PRO A 110 -4.20 0.58 13.67
N ALA A 111 -4.35 -0.73 13.52
CA ALA A 111 -5.22 -1.53 14.37
C ALA A 111 -4.61 -2.88 14.70
N LYS A 112 -5.15 -3.46 15.76
CA LYS A 112 -5.17 -4.90 15.95
C LYS A 112 -6.49 -5.42 15.41
N VAL A 113 -6.45 -6.54 14.70
CA VAL A 113 -7.62 -7.11 14.03
C VAL A 113 -7.73 -8.59 14.36
N GLN A 114 -8.93 -9.03 14.72
CA GLN A 114 -9.31 -10.43 14.74
C GLN A 114 -10.19 -10.73 13.53
N LEU A 115 -9.88 -11.81 12.83
CA LEU A 115 -10.65 -12.32 11.72
C LEU A 115 -11.69 -13.34 12.21
N LYS A 116 -12.76 -13.51 11.44
CA LYS A 116 -13.84 -14.50 11.71
C LYS A 116 -13.38 -15.95 11.77
N ASN A 117 -12.18 -16.24 11.27
CA ASN A 117 -11.56 -17.57 11.35
C ASN A 117 -10.64 -17.74 12.58
N GLY A 118 -10.58 -16.74 13.47
CA GLY A 118 -9.75 -16.74 14.68
C GLY A 118 -8.31 -16.26 14.49
N GLU A 119 -7.87 -15.93 13.27
CA GLU A 119 -6.54 -15.32 13.08
C GLU A 119 -6.52 -13.88 13.63
N THR A 120 -5.41 -13.50 14.28
CA THR A 120 -5.22 -12.16 14.84
C THR A 120 -3.96 -11.51 14.29
N TYR A 121 -4.01 -10.19 14.06
CA TYR A 121 -2.90 -9.39 13.56
C TYR A 121 -2.78 -8.10 14.36
N ASP A 122 -1.66 -7.88 15.04
CA ASP A 122 -1.39 -6.63 15.80
C ASP A 122 -0.88 -5.47 14.92
N PHE A 123 -0.43 -5.78 13.71
CA PHE A 123 0.08 -4.82 12.72
C PHE A 123 -0.85 -4.73 11.50
N ALA A 124 -2.13 -4.43 11.74
CA ALA A 124 -3.13 -4.31 10.68
C ALA A 124 -3.36 -2.84 10.29
N THR A 125 -3.06 -2.49 9.04
CA THR A 125 -3.44 -1.19 8.48
C THR A 125 -4.86 -1.29 7.94
N ILE A 126 -5.82 -0.60 8.58
CA ILE A 126 -7.16 -0.44 7.99
C ILE A 126 -7.08 0.68 6.95
N ARG A 127 -7.55 0.42 5.73
CA ARG A 127 -7.63 1.40 4.63
C ARG A 127 -9.04 1.43 4.05
N ILE A 128 -9.64 2.61 4.06
CA ILE A 128 -10.91 2.90 3.39
C ILE A 128 -10.57 3.51 2.02
N SER A 129 -10.97 2.85 0.94
CA SER A 129 -10.61 3.26 -0.42
C SER A 129 -11.73 3.04 -1.43
N LYS A 130 -11.83 3.95 -2.40
CA LYS A 130 -12.67 3.78 -3.60
C LYS A 130 -12.07 2.79 -4.60
N ASN A 131 -10.74 2.63 -4.59
CA ASN A 131 -10.01 1.88 -5.59
C ASN A 131 -9.64 0.49 -5.07
N PRO A 132 -9.64 -0.54 -5.95
CA PRO A 132 -9.23 -1.88 -5.56
C PRO A 132 -7.75 -1.94 -5.18
N PRO A 133 -7.35 -2.87 -4.30
CA PRO A 133 -5.98 -2.99 -3.84
C PRO A 133 -5.10 -3.76 -4.84
N ILE A 134 -4.84 -3.14 -5.99
CA ILE A 134 -3.98 -3.68 -7.06
C ILE A 134 -2.71 -2.83 -7.24
N GLY A 135 -1.66 -3.43 -7.80
CA GLY A 135 -0.34 -2.82 -7.96
C GLY A 135 0.69 -3.27 -6.92
N TYR A 136 1.97 -3.11 -7.22
CA TYR A 136 3.09 -3.69 -6.46
C TYR A 136 3.22 -3.16 -5.03
N TYR A 137 2.61 -2.01 -4.71
CA TYR A 137 2.57 -1.50 -3.33
C TYR A 137 1.98 -2.53 -2.35
N PHE A 138 0.95 -3.27 -2.79
CA PHE A 138 0.27 -4.24 -1.93
C PHE A 138 1.11 -5.51 -1.67
N ASP A 139 2.16 -5.75 -2.47
CA ASP A 139 3.09 -6.87 -2.27
C ASP A 139 4.03 -6.64 -1.08
N HIS A 140 4.11 -5.42 -0.54
CA HIS A 140 4.84 -5.12 0.70
C HIS A 140 4.11 -5.60 1.96
N PHE A 141 2.81 -5.92 1.87
CA PHE A 141 2.06 -6.47 2.98
C PHE A 141 2.11 -7.99 2.94
N LYS A 142 2.20 -8.62 4.12
CA LYS A 142 2.13 -10.07 4.27
C LYS A 142 0.83 -10.64 3.69
N LYS A 143 -0.27 -9.90 3.86
CA LYS A 143 -1.60 -10.24 3.32
C LYS A 143 -2.41 -8.98 3.02
N VAL A 144 -3.22 -9.05 1.96
CA VAL A 144 -4.36 -8.16 1.70
C VAL A 144 -5.63 -8.88 2.13
N ILE A 145 -6.37 -8.30 3.05
CA ILE A 145 -7.59 -8.88 3.63
C ILE A 145 -8.74 -7.89 3.41
N PHE A 146 -9.93 -8.41 3.12
CA PHE A 146 -11.13 -7.57 2.98
C PHE A 146 -11.90 -7.48 4.29
N ILE A 147 -12.56 -6.35 4.51
CA ILE A 147 -13.26 -6.05 5.77
C ILE A 147 -14.37 -7.04 6.11
N ASP A 148 -14.96 -7.72 5.12
CA ASP A 148 -15.97 -8.75 5.34
C ASP A 148 -15.46 -9.96 6.14
N LYS A 149 -14.14 -10.17 6.16
CA LYS A 149 -13.47 -11.24 6.93
C LYS A 149 -13.13 -10.83 8.37
N VAL A 150 -13.27 -9.55 8.71
CA VAL A 150 -12.96 -9.00 10.03
C VAL A 150 -14.12 -9.25 10.99
N GLU A 151 -13.77 -9.70 12.18
CA GLU A 151 -14.70 -9.88 13.31
C GLU A 151 -14.65 -8.68 14.24
N SER A 152 -13.44 -8.26 14.64
CA SER A 152 -13.23 -7.11 15.54
C SER A 152 -12.02 -6.26 15.15
N ILE A 153 -12.06 -4.99 15.56
CA ILE A 153 -10.99 -4.00 15.45
C ILE A 153 -10.71 -3.48 16.86
N GLU A 154 -9.43 -3.45 17.24
CA GLU A 154 -8.96 -2.93 18.51
C GLU A 154 -7.77 -1.98 18.27
N LYS A 155 -7.47 -1.12 19.25
CA LYS A 155 -6.25 -0.32 19.21
C LYS A 155 -5.03 -1.25 19.35
N SER A 156 -4.10 -1.16 18.40
CA SER A 156 -2.81 -1.83 18.51
C SER A 156 -1.93 -1.14 19.54
N GLU A 157 -1.26 -1.90 20.41
CA GLU A 157 -0.24 -1.37 21.31
C GLU A 157 0.95 -0.77 20.54
N PHE A 158 1.20 -1.24 19.32
CA PHE A 158 2.23 -0.72 18.44
C PHE A 158 1.74 0.46 17.59
N GLY A 159 0.44 0.74 17.57
CA GLY A 159 -0.15 1.80 16.76
C GLY A 159 0.20 3.20 17.28
N LEU A 160 0.69 4.06 16.39
CA LEU A 160 0.94 5.46 16.70
C LEU A 160 -0.38 6.23 16.85
N SER A 161 -0.40 7.16 17.82
CA SER A 161 -1.58 8.00 18.06
C SER A 161 -1.97 8.81 16.82
N LYS A 162 -3.26 9.18 16.71
CA LYS A 162 -3.75 10.03 15.62
C LYS A 162 -2.97 11.35 15.54
N GLU A 163 -2.67 11.93 16.70
CA GLU A 163 -1.92 13.18 16.81
C GLU A 163 -0.52 13.06 16.20
N ILE A 164 0.22 12.00 16.54
CA ILE A 164 1.55 11.73 15.96
C ILE A 164 1.45 11.56 14.44
N ARG A 165 0.47 10.79 13.96
CA ARG A 165 0.28 10.53 12.53
C ARG A 165 -0.07 11.79 11.74
N GLU A 166 -0.92 12.66 12.27
CA GLU A 166 -1.24 13.95 11.65
C GLU A 166 -0.04 14.91 11.67
N LYS A 167 0.74 14.95 12.75
CA LYS A 167 1.97 15.75 12.80
C LYS A 167 2.96 15.28 11.72
N ALA A 168 3.17 13.98 11.61
CA ALA A 168 4.08 13.39 10.63
C ALA A 168 3.62 13.62 9.18
N LYS A 169 2.31 13.54 8.90
CA LYS A 169 1.72 13.85 7.59
C LYS A 169 1.96 15.31 7.14
N ASN A 170 2.04 16.23 8.10
CA ASN A 170 2.14 17.67 7.88
C ASN A 170 3.56 18.24 8.03
N ALA A 171 4.58 17.39 8.25
CA ALA A 171 5.97 17.85 8.37
C ALA A 171 6.41 18.58 7.07
N GLU A 172 6.90 19.82 7.20
CA GLU A 172 7.19 20.73 6.08
C GLU A 172 8.20 20.15 5.07
N GLU A 173 9.07 19.26 5.55
CA GLU A 173 10.10 18.65 4.74
C GLU A 173 9.53 17.70 3.68
N ARG A 174 8.19 17.46 3.63
CA ARG A 174 7.41 16.54 2.74
C ARG A 174 7.78 16.51 1.25
N ARG A 175 8.56 17.47 0.77
CA ARG A 175 9.04 17.56 -0.62
C ARG A 175 10.44 16.97 -0.84
N MET A 176 11.17 16.66 0.23
CA MET A 176 12.60 16.28 0.21
C MET A 176 12.87 14.78 0.49
N GLY A 177 11.84 13.94 0.61
CA GLY A 177 12.00 12.50 0.83
C GLY A 177 12.37 12.07 2.27
N PHE A 178 12.52 13.00 3.20
CA PHE A 178 12.87 12.75 4.61
C PHE A 178 12.07 13.67 5.53
N TYR A 179 11.18 13.11 6.36
CA TYR A 179 10.19 13.82 7.19
C TYR A 179 10.28 13.31 8.64
N PRO A 180 11.35 13.64 9.36
CA PRO A 180 11.56 13.16 10.70
C PRO A 180 10.58 13.82 11.66
N THR A 181 9.86 13.01 12.43
CA THR A 181 9.10 13.48 13.60
C THR A 181 9.77 12.95 14.84
N VAL A 182 10.22 13.86 15.71
CA VAL A 182 10.83 13.50 17.00
C VAL A 182 9.72 13.18 17.99
N LEU A 183 9.85 12.04 18.64
CA LEU A 183 8.96 11.53 19.66
C LEU A 183 9.74 11.28 20.95
N GLU A 184 9.02 11.24 22.06
CA GLU A 184 9.58 10.92 23.36
C GLU A 184 8.83 9.72 23.94
N THR A 185 9.59 8.81 24.56
CA THR A 185 9.05 7.71 25.38
C THR A 185 8.71 8.20 26.78
N ASN A 186 7.94 7.43 27.54
CA ASN A 186 7.61 7.73 28.94
C ASN A 186 8.84 7.89 29.87
N ASN A 187 10.01 7.36 29.50
CA ASN A 187 11.25 7.48 30.28
C ASN A 187 12.24 8.52 29.72
N GLY A 188 11.80 9.37 28.78
CA GLY A 188 12.57 10.49 28.25
C GLY A 188 13.55 10.14 27.14
N LYS A 189 13.54 8.91 26.63
CA LYS A 189 14.34 8.55 25.44
C LYS A 189 13.70 9.14 24.19
N LYS A 190 14.55 9.69 23.31
CA LYS A 190 14.17 10.28 22.03
C LYS A 190 14.10 9.23 20.93
N VAL A 191 12.99 9.23 20.21
CA VAL A 191 12.69 8.37 19.08
C VAL A 191 12.50 9.26 17.85
N VAL A 192 12.83 8.75 16.66
CA VAL A 192 12.48 9.42 15.41
C VAL A 192 11.73 8.46 14.50
N ILE A 193 10.61 8.93 13.95
CA ILE A 193 9.92 8.26 12.85
C ILE A 193 10.10 9.07 11.58
N ASN A 194 10.14 8.41 10.42
CA ASN A 194 10.27 9.08 9.14
C ASN A 194 9.01 8.85 8.30
N GLY A 195 8.36 9.95 7.89
CA GLY A 195 7.13 9.90 7.12
C GLY A 195 5.92 9.46 7.93
N GLN A 196 4.86 9.06 7.24
CA GLN A 196 3.59 8.69 7.87
C GLN A 196 3.60 7.24 8.36
N SER A 197 4.49 6.94 9.31
CA SER A 197 4.48 5.65 10.01
C SER A 197 3.15 5.45 10.73
N LEU A 198 2.60 4.25 10.64
CA LEU A 198 1.38 3.85 11.36
C LEU A 198 1.68 3.14 12.67
N PHE A 199 2.81 2.45 12.72
CA PHE A 199 3.26 1.66 13.85
C PHE A 199 4.61 2.17 14.34
N PHE A 200 4.98 1.75 15.54
CA PHE A 200 6.34 1.82 16.03
C PHE A 200 6.61 0.63 16.97
N ARG A 201 7.78 0.02 16.78
CA ARG A 201 8.33 -0.99 17.69
C ARG A 201 9.85 -0.86 17.70
N ASN A 202 10.46 -0.78 18.86
CA ASN A 202 11.90 -0.99 19.03
C ASN A 202 12.18 -1.67 20.37
N GLY A 203 12.54 -2.96 20.35
CA GLY A 203 12.63 -3.77 21.57
C GLY A 203 11.34 -3.73 22.39
N GLU A 204 11.40 -3.17 23.60
CA GLU A 204 10.25 -3.02 24.51
C GLU A 204 9.43 -1.74 24.26
N ILE A 205 9.92 -0.82 23.43
CA ILE A 205 9.22 0.46 23.15
C ILE A 205 8.10 0.21 22.14
N LYS A 206 6.87 0.53 22.53
CA LYS A 206 5.67 0.40 21.69
C LYS A 206 5.15 1.77 21.25
N GLY A 207 4.46 1.81 20.11
CA GLY A 207 3.89 3.05 19.56
C GLY A 207 2.90 3.76 20.49
N VAL A 208 2.17 3.02 21.34
CA VAL A 208 1.24 3.61 22.31
C VAL A 208 1.94 4.39 23.43
N ASP A 209 3.21 4.10 23.70
CA ASP A 209 4.02 4.73 24.75
C ASP A 209 4.73 6.01 24.28
N LEU A 210 4.51 6.41 23.03
CA LEU A 210 5.15 7.57 22.42
C LEU A 210 4.24 8.78 22.47
N LYS A 211 4.84 9.93 22.71
CA LYS A 211 4.22 11.26 22.61
C LYS A 211 5.05 12.16 21.70
N LEU A 212 4.40 13.19 21.15
CA LEU A 212 5.09 14.21 20.38
C LEU A 212 6.10 14.95 21.26
N GLU A 213 7.31 15.10 20.74
CA GLU A 213 8.30 16.00 21.29
C GLU A 213 8.22 17.32 20.51
N ASN A 214 8.26 18.47 21.19
CA ASN A 214 8.21 19.78 20.54
C ASN A 214 9.60 20.24 20.08
N GLU A 215 10.38 19.31 19.54
CA GLU A 215 11.73 19.56 19.05
C GLU A 215 11.86 19.23 17.56
N SER A 216 12.72 20.00 16.89
CA SER A 216 13.17 19.67 15.54
C SER A 216 14.18 18.54 15.57
N TRP A 217 14.19 17.74 14.51
CA TRP A 217 15.20 16.71 14.33
C TRP A 217 16.61 17.31 14.25
N ASN A 218 17.56 16.68 14.94
CA ASN A 218 18.96 17.06 14.97
C ASN A 218 19.84 15.87 14.61
N HIS A 219 20.47 15.90 13.43
CA HIS A 219 21.37 14.85 12.94
C HIS A 219 22.51 14.44 13.89
N GLN A 220 22.87 15.27 14.88
CA GLN A 220 23.91 14.98 15.88
C GLN A 220 23.37 14.27 17.12
N ALA A 221 22.05 14.27 17.32
CA ALA A 221 21.42 13.63 18.46
C ALA A 221 21.31 12.12 18.26
N LYS A 222 21.37 11.37 19.37
CA LYS A 222 21.19 9.92 19.37
C LYS A 222 19.69 9.60 19.46
N TYR A 223 19.11 9.20 18.33
CA TYR A 223 17.72 8.75 18.27
C TYR A 223 17.60 7.22 18.25
N ILE A 224 16.47 6.74 18.74
CA ILE A 224 16.01 5.36 18.53
C ILE A 224 15.16 5.33 17.25
N TYR A 225 15.40 4.33 16.42
CA TYR A 225 14.69 4.11 15.14
C TYR A 225 13.80 2.87 15.25
N GLU A 226 12.79 2.81 14.38
CA GLU A 226 11.87 1.67 14.29
C GLU A 226 12.60 0.39 13.85
N ASP A 227 12.29 -0.74 14.50
CA ASP A 227 12.68 -2.06 14.02
C ASP A 227 11.85 -2.44 12.79
N LYS A 228 12.40 -3.26 11.90
CA LYS A 228 11.65 -3.76 10.74
C LYS A 228 10.40 -4.53 11.19
N ILE A 229 9.26 -4.22 10.57
CA ILE A 229 7.97 -4.88 10.82
C ILE A 229 7.56 -5.64 9.56
N ASP A 230 7.90 -6.93 9.49
CA ASP A 230 7.66 -7.78 8.32
C ASP A 230 6.25 -8.40 8.25
N GLU A 231 5.47 -8.28 9.32
CA GLU A 231 4.19 -8.98 9.46
C GLU A 231 2.97 -8.10 9.23
N GLN A 232 3.14 -6.93 8.63
CA GLN A 232 2.04 -6.01 8.39
C GLN A 232 1.03 -6.59 7.41
N VAL A 233 -0.25 -6.50 7.78
CA VAL A 233 -1.37 -6.81 6.88
C VAL A 233 -2.14 -5.54 6.57
N ILE A 234 -2.80 -5.51 5.43
CA ILE A 234 -3.70 -4.42 5.06
C ILE A 234 -5.13 -4.93 4.96
N ILE A 235 -6.03 -4.27 5.67
CA ILE A 235 -7.47 -4.51 5.64
C ILE A 235 -8.10 -3.46 4.73
N ILE A 236 -8.87 -3.90 3.74
CA ILE A 236 -9.48 -3.04 2.73
C ILE A 236 -10.99 -2.96 2.96
N SER A 237 -11.47 -1.73 3.16
CA SER A 237 -12.88 -1.35 3.16
C SER A 237 -13.15 -0.45 1.96
N LYS A 238 -14.37 -0.52 1.42
CA LYS A 238 -14.88 0.49 0.48
C LYS A 238 -15.30 1.74 1.26
N GLU A 239 -15.17 2.89 0.58
CA GLU A 239 -15.72 4.18 1.02
C GLU A 239 -17.23 4.24 0.78
#